data_AF-A0A524QHR9-F1
#
_entry.id   AF-A0A524QHR9-F1
#
_cell.length_a   1.000
_cell.length_b   1.000
_cell.length_c   1.000
_cell.angle_alpha   90.00
_cell.angle_beta   90.00
_cell.angle_gamma   90.00
#
_symmetry.space_group_name_H-M   'P 1'
#
loop_
_entity.id
_entity.type
_entity.pdbx_description
1 polymer ?
#
loop_
_entity_poly.entity_id
_entity_poly.type
_entity_poly.pdbx_seq_one_letter_code
_entity_poly.pdbx_strand_id
1 'polypeptide(L)'
;MIDALNPVEERGLGRASLDREIRDAFAGLSSECIAALERRVIEEALRRGLVYERNGVPEAIRMMLRPIGIMPDALAYLHYVSLTIQNAVKRVPDWYMQDAEVRRVVPLTQVEEQWLWDTWSPRHS
;
A
#
# COMPACT_ATOMS: atom_id res chain seq x y z
N MET A 1 -1.58 17.97 39.69
CA MET A 1 -0.29 18.36 39.10
C MET A 1 -0.31 17.78 37.70
N ILE A 2 -0.54 18.62 36.69
CA ILE A 2 -0.61 18.16 35.29
C ILE A 2 0.85 18.10 34.85
N ASP A 3 1.36 16.89 34.64
CA ASP A 3 2.72 16.67 34.19
C ASP A 3 2.88 17.37 32.84
N ALA A 4 3.85 18.30 32.75
CA ALA A 4 4.09 19.04 31.52
C ALA A 4 4.66 18.08 30.48
N LEU A 5 3.92 17.90 29.38
CA LEU A 5 4.31 17.01 28.28
C LEU A 5 5.70 17.38 27.76
N ASN A 6 6.54 16.38 27.52
CA ASN A 6 7.87 16.58 26.95
C ASN A 6 7.72 17.06 25.48
N PRO A 7 8.62 17.92 24.97
CA PRO A 7 8.65 18.34 23.57
C PRO A 7 8.53 17.22 22.50
N VAL A 8 8.89 15.98 22.83
CA VAL A 8 8.69 14.80 21.95
C VAL A 8 7.21 14.39 21.92
N GLU A 9 6.53 14.42 23.06
CA GLU A 9 5.11 14.10 23.21
C GLU A 9 4.23 15.20 22.60
N GLU A 10 4.58 16.48 22.79
CA GLU A 10 3.91 17.60 22.12
C GLU A 10 4.02 17.54 20.59
N ARG A 11 5.20 17.18 20.06
CA ARG A 11 5.42 17.00 18.61
C ARG A 11 4.76 15.73 18.07
N GLY A 12 4.67 14.67 18.87
CA GLY A 12 3.93 13.46 18.55
C GLY A 12 2.42 13.71 18.49
N LEU A 13 1.87 14.46 19.44
CA LEU A 13 0.45 14.81 19.49
C LEU A 13 0.04 15.77 18.35
N GLY A 14 0.89 16.76 18.03
CA GLY A 14 0.64 17.68 16.91
C GLY A 14 0.59 17.00 15.52
N ARG A 15 1.20 15.81 15.36
CA ARG A 15 1.18 15.05 14.09
C ARG A 15 0.12 13.95 14.05
N ALA A 16 -0.28 13.42 15.22
CA ALA A 16 -1.49 12.59 15.37
C ALA A 16 -2.75 13.41 15.09
N SER A 17 -2.63 14.73 15.25
CA SER A 17 -3.64 15.71 14.91
C SER A 17 -4.00 15.70 13.42
N LEU A 18 -3.08 15.45 12.49
CA LEU A 18 -3.37 15.67 11.06
C LEU A 18 -4.42 14.71 10.49
N ASP A 19 -4.34 13.39 10.72
CA ASP A 19 -5.41 12.47 10.24
C ASP A 19 -6.74 12.79 10.90
N ARG A 20 -6.72 13.18 12.17
CA ARG A 20 -7.91 13.59 12.92
C ARG A 20 -8.52 14.87 12.35
N GLU A 21 -7.71 15.90 12.12
CA GLU A 21 -8.13 17.17 11.52
C GLU A 21 -8.72 16.95 10.13
N ILE A 22 -8.08 16.13 9.30
CA ILE A 22 -8.60 15.77 7.97
C ILE A 22 -9.95 15.05 8.10
N ARG A 23 -10.07 14.12 9.05
CA ARG A 23 -11.29 13.37 9.29
C ARG A 23 -12.42 14.27 9.78
N ASP A 24 -12.14 15.16 10.73
CA ASP A 24 -13.11 16.08 11.31
C ASP A 24 -13.56 17.13 10.26
N ALA A 25 -12.62 17.66 9.48
CA ALA A 25 -12.93 18.54 8.36
C ALA A 25 -13.81 17.85 7.31
N PHE A 26 -13.51 16.59 6.99
CA PHE A 26 -14.32 15.79 6.06
C PHE A 26 -15.71 15.47 6.63
N ALA A 27 -15.80 15.16 7.92
CA ALA A 27 -17.06 14.89 8.61
C ALA A 27 -17.98 16.12 8.71
N GLY A 28 -17.40 17.32 8.68
CA GLY A 28 -18.13 18.58 8.63
C GLY A 28 -18.68 18.97 7.25
N LEU A 29 -18.38 18.21 6.19
CA LEU A 29 -18.88 18.49 4.84
C LEU A 29 -20.35 18.13 4.70
N SER A 30 -21.11 18.95 3.96
CA SER A 30 -22.48 18.60 3.60
C SER A 30 -22.53 17.46 2.59
N SER A 31 -23.68 16.79 2.50
CA SER A 31 -23.92 15.73 1.51
C SER A 31 -23.72 16.23 0.08
N GLU A 32 -24.13 17.47 -0.22
CA GLU A 32 -23.96 18.09 -1.53
C GLU A 32 -22.49 18.31 -1.87
N CYS A 33 -21.68 18.75 -0.89
CA CYS A 33 -20.24 18.88 -1.04
C CYS A 33 -19.56 17.53 -1.29
N ILE A 34 -19.96 16.47 -0.58
CA ILE A 34 -19.41 15.13 -0.76
C ILE A 34 -19.75 14.59 -2.16
N ALA A 35 -21.00 14.73 -2.61
CA ALA A 35 -21.40 14.31 -3.95
C ALA A 35 -20.68 15.11 -5.06
N ALA A 36 -20.44 16.40 -4.86
CA ALA A 36 -19.65 17.21 -5.77
C ALA A 36 -18.17 16.77 -5.81
N LEU A 37 -17.58 16.44 -4.65
CA LEU A 37 -16.22 15.93 -4.55
C LEU A 37 -16.08 14.57 -5.24
N GLU A 38 -17.02 13.65 -5.01
CA GLU A 38 -17.02 12.34 -5.65
C GLU A 38 -17.00 12.44 -7.18
N ARG A 39 -17.90 13.26 -7.76
CA ARG A 39 -17.93 13.51 -9.21
C ARG A 39 -16.58 14.03 -9.72
N ARG A 40 -16.00 15.01 -9.03
CA ARG A 40 -14.70 15.59 -9.42
C ARG A 40 -13.56 14.57 -9.33
N VAL A 41 -13.57 13.69 -8.33
CA VAL A 41 -12.57 12.61 -8.20
C VAL A 41 -12.69 11.63 -9.36
N ILE A 42 -13.91 11.24 -9.74
CA ILE A 42 -14.16 10.33 -10.87
C ILE A 42 -13.71 10.96 -12.20
N GLU A 43 -14.10 12.21 -12.45
CA GLU A 43 -13.70 12.95 -13.66
C GLU A 43 -12.16 13.05 -13.77
N GLU A 44 -11.50 13.36 -12.66
CA GLU A 44 -10.04 13.48 -12.61
C GLU A 44 -9.34 12.12 -12.75
N ALA A 45 -9.90 11.06 -12.19
CA ALA A 45 -9.38 9.70 -12.35
C ALA A 45 -9.42 9.27 -13.82
N LEU A 46 -10.54 9.50 -14.52
CA LEU A 46 -10.67 9.24 -15.96
C LEU A 46 -9.65 10.07 -16.75
N ARG A 47 -9.55 11.38 -16.44
CA ARG A 47 -8.62 12.28 -17.11
C ARG A 47 -7.15 11.87 -16.95
N ARG A 48 -6.79 11.29 -15.80
CA ARG A 48 -5.43 10.81 -15.49
C ARG A 48 -5.17 9.34 -15.89
N GLY A 49 -6.16 8.65 -16.44
CA GLY A 49 -6.03 7.23 -16.79
C GLY A 49 -5.98 6.30 -15.57
N LEU A 50 -6.47 6.74 -14.41
CA LEU A 50 -6.66 5.91 -13.22
C LEU A 50 -7.95 5.10 -13.39
N VAL A 51 -7.93 4.15 -14.31
CA VAL A 51 -9.09 3.36 -14.72
C VAL A 51 -8.82 1.86 -14.64
N TYR A 52 -9.87 1.09 -14.38
CA TYR A 52 -9.93 -0.33 -14.71
C TYR A 52 -10.57 -0.50 -16.09
N GLU A 53 -10.15 -1.53 -16.82
CA GLU A 53 -10.91 -1.98 -17.98
C GLU A 53 -11.90 -3.06 -17.56
N ARG A 54 -13.20 -2.81 -17.78
CA ARG A 54 -14.26 -3.80 -17.56
C ARG A 54 -15.01 -3.99 -18.87
N ASN A 55 -14.90 -5.18 -19.46
CA ASN A 55 -15.54 -5.52 -20.74
C ASN A 55 -15.20 -4.52 -21.87
N GLY A 56 -13.95 -4.06 -21.95
CA GLY A 56 -13.52 -3.07 -22.94
C GLY A 56 -13.96 -1.64 -22.66
N VAL A 57 -14.61 -1.38 -21.52
CA VAL A 57 -15.02 -0.03 -21.10
C VAL A 57 -14.12 0.46 -19.96
N PRO A 58 -13.51 1.65 -20.08
CA PRO A 58 -12.75 2.25 -18.99
C PRO A 58 -13.68 2.73 -17.87
N GLU A 59 -13.49 2.20 -16.66
CA GLU A 59 -14.19 2.61 -15.44
C GLU A 59 -13.19 3.26 -14.48
N ALA A 60 -13.52 4.41 -13.90
CA ALA A 60 -12.65 5.06 -12.91
C ALA A 60 -12.37 4.14 -11.70
N ILE A 61 -11.11 4.09 -11.26
CA ILE A 61 -10.74 3.41 -10.02
C ILE A 61 -11.45 4.12 -8.86
N ARG A 62 -12.18 3.35 -8.04
CA ARG A 62 -12.84 3.88 -6.84
C ARG A 62 -11.79 4.18 -5.78
N MET A 63 -11.67 5.45 -5.43
CA MET A 63 -10.73 5.94 -4.42
C MET A 63 -11.49 6.44 -3.19
N MET A 64 -10.83 6.43 -2.04
CA MET A 64 -11.33 7.15 -0.87
C MET A 64 -11.38 8.65 -1.16
N LEU A 65 -12.48 9.30 -0.81
CA LEU A 65 -12.67 10.74 -1.01
C LEU A 65 -11.87 11.60 -0.04
N ARG A 66 -11.32 10.99 1.03
CA ARG A 66 -10.37 11.63 1.95
C ARG A 66 -9.04 10.88 1.92
N PRO A 67 -7.91 11.59 2.06
CA PRO A 67 -6.64 10.96 2.33
C PRO A 67 -6.60 10.39 3.75
N ILE A 68 -5.71 9.42 3.97
CA ILE A 68 -5.35 8.92 5.30
C ILE A 68 -4.06 9.63 5.72
N GLY A 69 -4.08 10.27 6.89
CA GLY A 69 -2.88 10.82 7.49
C GLY A 69 -2.06 9.70 8.14
N ILE A 70 -0.74 9.72 7.93
CA ILE A 70 0.19 8.77 8.55
C ILE A 70 1.36 9.53 9.19
N MET A 71 1.79 9.04 10.34
CA MET A 71 2.97 9.57 11.03
C MET A 71 4.24 9.26 10.23
N PRO A 72 5.22 10.18 10.17
CA PRO A 72 6.50 9.92 9.52
C PRO A 72 7.20 8.66 10.05
N ASP A 73 7.17 8.45 11.37
CA ASP A 73 7.80 7.27 12.00
C ASP A 73 7.07 5.97 11.63
N ALA A 74 5.74 6.01 11.54
CA ALA A 74 4.95 4.88 11.07
C ALA A 74 5.22 4.58 9.58
N LEU A 75 5.36 5.62 8.74
CA LEU A 75 5.72 5.47 7.33
C LEU A 75 7.13 4.89 7.16
N ALA A 76 8.10 5.36 7.94
CA ALA A 76 9.46 4.83 7.96
C ALA A 76 9.49 3.36 8.41
N TYR A 77 8.71 3.03 9.45
CA TYR A 77 8.57 1.64 9.90
C TYR A 77 7.92 0.75 8.83
N LEU A 78 6.85 1.21 8.18
CA LEU A 78 6.23 0.50 7.06
C LEU A 78 7.25 0.25 5.94
N HIS A 79 8.04 1.27 5.58
CA HIS A 79 9.09 1.11 4.58
C HIS A 79 10.12 0.05 4.97
N TYR A 80 10.61 0.09 6.21
CA TYR A 80 11.54 -0.92 6.74
C TYR A 80 10.95 -2.34 6.69
N VAL A 81 9.70 -2.51 7.14
CA VAL A 81 9.01 -3.80 7.10
C VAL A 81 8.79 -4.27 5.66
N SER A 82 8.36 -3.38 4.76
CA SER A 82 8.19 -3.71 3.34
C SER A 82 9.50 -4.19 2.72
N LEU A 83 10.64 -3.54 2.99
CA LEU A 83 11.94 -3.99 2.52
C LEU A 83 12.32 -5.34 3.11
N THR A 84 12.02 -5.57 4.39
CA THR A 84 12.30 -6.84 5.07
C THR A 84 11.50 -7.98 4.43
N ILE A 85 10.20 -7.77 4.21
CA ILE A 85 9.32 -8.74 3.53
C ILE A 85 9.79 -8.97 2.09
N GLN A 86 10.08 -7.90 1.35
CA GLN A 86 10.55 -8.01 -0.03
C GLN A 86 11.84 -8.82 -0.12
N ASN A 87 12.79 -8.58 0.78
CA ASN A 87 14.04 -9.34 0.82
C ASN A 87 13.83 -10.81 1.23
N ALA A 88 12.87 -11.09 2.10
CA ALA A 88 12.49 -12.47 2.42
C ALA A 88 11.86 -13.18 1.22
N VAL A 89 10.94 -12.51 0.51
CA VAL A 89 10.26 -13.08 -0.68
C VAL A 89 11.24 -13.36 -1.81
N LYS A 90 12.28 -12.53 -1.99
CA LYS A 90 13.34 -12.78 -2.99
C LYS A 90 14.11 -14.07 -2.76
N ARG A 91 14.11 -14.64 -1.55
CA ARG A 91 14.78 -15.90 -1.24
C ARG A 91 13.91 -17.13 -1.54
N VAL A 92 12.62 -16.94 -1.79
CA VAL A 92 11.69 -18.04 -2.07
C VAL A 92 12.12 -18.86 -3.29
N PRO A 93 12.56 -18.27 -4.42
CA PRO A 93 13.12 -19.02 -5.53
C PRO A 93 14.33 -19.89 -5.16
N ASP A 94 15.26 -19.36 -4.36
CA ASP A 94 16.43 -20.11 -3.90
C ASP A 94 16.00 -21.33 -3.07
N TRP A 95 15.04 -21.13 -2.16
CA TRP A 95 14.48 -22.23 -1.37
C TRP A 95 13.76 -23.26 -2.23
N TYR A 96 13.02 -22.82 -3.25
CA TYR A 96 12.35 -23.72 -4.20
C TYR A 96 13.36 -24.59 -4.96
N MET A 97 14.47 -24.02 -5.42
CA MET A 97 15.52 -24.75 -6.15
C MET A 97 16.31 -25.71 -5.26
N GLN A 98 16.50 -25.38 -3.99
CA GLN A 98 17.39 -26.11 -3.07
C GLN A 98 16.68 -27.18 -2.24
N ASP A 99 15.40 -27.00 -1.93
CA ASP A 99 14.67 -27.85 -0.98
C ASP A 99 13.46 -28.55 -1.64
N ALA A 100 13.44 -29.88 -1.59
CA ALA A 100 12.34 -30.68 -2.10
C ALA A 100 11.04 -30.51 -1.30
N GLU A 101 11.10 -30.23 -0.01
CA GLU A 101 9.92 -29.99 0.82
C GLU A 101 9.23 -28.66 0.46
N VAL A 102 10.01 -27.64 0.11
CA VAL A 102 9.46 -26.36 -0.38
C VAL A 102 8.69 -26.57 -1.69
N ARG A 103 9.21 -27.40 -2.59
CA ARG A 103 8.52 -27.78 -3.84
C ARG A 103 7.24 -28.56 -3.60
N ARG A 104 7.15 -29.31 -2.50
CA ARG A 104 5.90 -29.99 -2.11
C ARG A 104 4.83 -29.02 -1.61
N VAL A 105 5.23 -27.93 -0.92
CA VAL A 105 4.29 -26.95 -0.36
C VAL A 105 3.76 -25.99 -1.43
N VAL A 106 4.61 -25.59 -2.39
CA VAL A 106 4.25 -24.65 -3.46
C VAL A 106 4.47 -25.31 -4.82
N PRO A 107 3.68 -26.34 -5.19
CA PRO A 107 3.92 -27.07 -6.43
C PRO A 107 3.72 -26.16 -7.65
N LEU A 108 4.75 -26.03 -8.48
CA LEU A 108 4.66 -25.35 -9.76
C LEU A 108 4.32 -26.34 -10.88
N THR A 109 3.69 -25.86 -11.94
CA THR A 109 3.58 -26.61 -13.18
C THR A 109 4.95 -26.76 -13.84
N GLN A 110 5.11 -27.75 -14.72
CA GLN A 110 6.37 -27.97 -15.43
C GLN A 110 6.85 -26.73 -16.21
N VAL A 111 5.91 -25.95 -16.77
CA VAL A 111 6.23 -24.72 -17.51
C VAL A 111 6.76 -23.64 -16.57
N GLU A 112 6.12 -23.46 -15.41
CA GLU A 112 6.54 -22.48 -14.39
C GLU A 112 7.88 -22.86 -13.76
N GLU A 113 8.10 -24.15 -13.49
CA GLU A 113 9.37 -24.65 -12.96
C GLU A 113 10.49 -24.42 -13.97
N GLN A 114 10.29 -24.78 -15.24
CA GLN A 114 11.29 -24.52 -16.29
C GLN A 114 11.59 -23.03 -16.43
N TRP A 115 10.56 -22.18 -16.45
CA TRP A 115 10.73 -20.73 -16.50
C TRP A 115 11.57 -20.20 -15.32
N LEU A 116 11.33 -20.73 -14.12
CA LEU A 116 12.09 -20.37 -12.93
C LEU A 116 13.56 -20.78 -13.05
N TRP A 117 13.85 -22.00 -13.51
CA TRP A 117 15.22 -22.47 -13.76
C TRP A 117 15.96 -21.66 -14.84
N ASP A 118 15.26 -21.22 -15.88
CA ASP A 118 15.84 -20.45 -16.97
C ASP A 118 16.13 -18.99 -16.58
N THR A 119 15.30 -18.42 -15.70
CA THR A 119 15.34 -16.99 -15.37
C THR A 119 16.11 -16.69 -14.09
N TRP A 120 16.03 -17.58 -13.09
CA TRP A 120 16.65 -17.38 -11.79
C TRP A 120 18.07 -17.93 -11.76
N SER A 121 19.03 -17.07 -11.48
CA SER A 121 20.45 -17.43 -11.35
C SER A 121 21.04 -16.86 -10.08
N PRO A 122 22.19 -17.38 -9.59
CA PRO A 122 22.85 -16.88 -8.37
C PRO A 122 23.29 -15.40 -8.40
N ARG A 123 23.02 -14.69 -9.50
CA ARG A 123 23.20 -13.23 -9.62
C ARG A 123 22.01 -12.43 -9.08
N HIS A 124 20.90 -13.09 -8.76
CA HIS A 124 19.65 -12.46 -8.32
C HIS A 124 19.37 -12.66 -6.82
N SER A 125 20.27 -13.36 -6.11
CA SER A 125 20.23 -13.64 -4.68
C SER A 125 21.00 -12.63 -3.82
#